data_AF-A0A2G9PFY8-F1
#
_entry.id   AF-A0A2G9PFY8-F1
#
_cell.length_a   1.000
_cell.length_b   1.000
_cell.length_c   1.000
_cell.angle_alpha   90.00
_cell.angle_beta   90.00
_cell.angle_gamma   90.00
#
_symmetry.space_group_name_H-M   'P 1'
#
loop_
_entity.id
_entity.type
_entity.pdbx_description
1 polymer ?
#
loop_
_entity_poly.entity_id
_entity_poly.type
_entity_poly.pdbx_seq_one_letter_code
_entity_poly.pdbx_strand_id
1 'polypeptide(L)'
;MGLLVVSPRRVPALRSAREKIEEATGVKVEVKDDGSVSFEGDEGAAWTALQICRAIGYGFLPKQALKLTGDDYFLEVVDLREAFKGNSKKMKRYKARVIGEKGKAKENIQELSGAWVS
;
A
#
# COMPACT_ATOMS: atom_id res chain seq x y z
N MET A 1 -2.23 -0.71 -19.83
CA MET A 1 -3.29 -0.03 -19.07
C MET A 1 -3.55 -0.82 -17.80
N GLY A 2 -3.04 -0.36 -16.66
CA GLY A 2 -3.30 -0.99 -15.36
C GLY A 2 -4.55 -0.40 -14.72
N LEU A 3 -5.38 -1.23 -14.09
CA LEU A 3 -6.52 -0.80 -13.29
C LEU A 3 -6.35 -1.34 -11.87
N LEU A 4 -6.41 -0.45 -10.88
CA LEU A 4 -6.40 -0.80 -9.45
C LEU A 4 -7.68 -0.30 -8.81
N VAL A 5 -8.34 -1.15 -8.03
CA VAL A 5 -9.49 -0.74 -7.20
C VAL A 5 -9.04 -0.65 -5.75
N VAL A 6 -9.18 0.54 -5.18
CA VAL A 6 -8.84 0.85 -3.79
C VAL A 6 -10.11 1.20 -3.02
N SER A 7 -10.11 1.01 -1.70
CA SER A 7 -11.22 1.47 -0.87
C SER A 7 -11.47 2.97 -1.06
N PRO A 8 -12.71 3.43 -1.29
CA PRO A 8 -13.05 4.85 -1.47
C PRO A 8 -12.54 5.74 -0.32
N ARG A 9 -12.42 5.19 0.89
CA ARG A 9 -11.86 5.88 2.07
C ARG A 9 -10.41 6.34 1.90
N ARG A 10 -9.67 5.77 0.94
CA ARG A 10 -8.26 6.09 0.67
C ARG A 10 -8.10 7.02 -0.55
N VAL A 11 -9.16 7.33 -1.29
CA VAL A 11 -9.14 8.26 -2.43
C VAL A 11 -8.53 9.63 -2.07
N PRO A 12 -8.83 10.26 -0.91
CA PRO A 12 -8.20 11.53 -0.55
C PRO A 12 -6.68 11.44 -0.39
N ALA A 13 -6.19 10.32 0.14
CA ALA A 13 -4.75 10.08 0.30
C ALA A 13 -4.07 9.85 -1.05
N LEU A 14 -4.75 9.17 -1.99
CA LEU A 14 -4.26 8.98 -3.36
C LEU A 14 -4.24 10.31 -4.14
N ARG A 15 -5.31 11.12 -4.06
CA ARG A 15 -5.38 12.42 -4.74
C ARG A 15 -4.30 13.38 -4.25
N SER A 16 -4.03 13.43 -2.95
CA SER A 16 -2.96 14.28 -2.39
C SER A 16 -1.54 13.79 -2.72
N ALA A 17 -1.38 12.50 -3.02
CA ALA A 17 -0.10 11.91 -3.44
C ALA A 17 0.12 11.97 -4.95
N ARG A 18 -0.95 12.11 -5.75
CA ARG A 18 -0.95 12.01 -7.21
C ARG A 18 0.21 12.77 -7.86
N GLU A 19 0.32 14.07 -7.59
CA GLU A 19 1.34 14.92 -8.20
C GLU A 19 2.76 14.39 -8.01
N LYS A 20 3.07 13.89 -6.80
CA LYS A 20 4.38 13.30 -6.49
C LYS A 20 4.60 11.95 -7.15
N ILE A 21 3.53 11.17 -7.35
CA ILE A 21 3.61 9.89 -8.05
C ILE A 21 3.88 10.14 -9.54
N GLU A 22 3.15 11.08 -10.14
CA GLU A 22 3.33 11.47 -11.54
C GLU A 22 4.74 12.06 -11.76
N GLU A 23 5.24 12.91 -10.86
CA GLU A 23 6.60 13.46 -10.92
C GLU A 23 7.69 12.37 -10.79
N ALA A 24 7.52 11.43 -9.87
CA ALA A 24 8.54 10.40 -9.61
C ALA A 24 8.55 9.27 -10.64
N THR A 25 7.44 9.03 -11.34
CA THR A 25 7.32 7.91 -12.30
C THR A 25 7.16 8.35 -13.75
N GLY A 26 6.80 9.61 -14.02
CA GLY A 26 6.48 10.09 -15.37
C GLY A 26 5.18 9.51 -15.95
N VAL A 27 4.38 8.80 -15.14
CA VAL A 27 3.13 8.16 -15.53
C VAL A 27 1.97 9.08 -15.18
N LYS A 28 0.96 9.16 -16.04
CA LYS A 28 -0.27 9.87 -15.74
C LYS A 28 -1.20 8.98 -14.92
N VAL A 29 -1.65 9.48 -13.77
CA VAL A 29 -2.48 8.75 -12.81
C VAL A 29 -3.85 9.40 -12.69
N GLU A 30 -4.91 8.66 -12.99
CA GLU A 30 -6.28 9.14 -12.82
C GLU A 30 -6.95 8.39 -11.67
N VAL A 31 -7.50 9.13 -10.70
CA VAL A 31 -8.17 8.57 -9.51
C VAL A 31 -9.63 9.00 -9.54
N LYS A 32 -10.54 8.03 -9.58
CA LYS A 32 -11.99 8.23 -9.55
C LYS A 32 -12.53 8.09 -8.13
N ASP A 33 -13.72 8.64 -7.89
CA ASP A 33 -14.35 8.68 -6.56
C ASP A 33 -14.83 7.31 -6.07
N ASP A 34 -15.06 6.37 -7.00
CA ASP A 34 -15.38 4.97 -6.71
C ASP A 34 -14.16 4.17 -6.21
N GLY A 35 -12.96 4.77 -6.20
CA GLY A 35 -11.71 4.13 -5.82
C GLY A 35 -10.98 3.45 -6.98
N SER A 36 -11.47 3.57 -8.21
CA SER A 36 -10.78 3.11 -9.41
C SER A 36 -9.61 4.02 -9.76
N VAL A 37 -8.44 3.43 -10.02
CA VAL A 37 -7.21 4.13 -10.40
C VAL A 37 -6.68 3.57 -11.72
N SER A 38 -6.46 4.44 -12.70
CA SER A 38 -5.90 4.13 -14.02
C SER A 38 -4.52 4.75 -14.22
N PHE A 39 -3.68 4.04 -14.98
CA PHE A 39 -2.29 4.40 -15.27
C PHE A 39 -2.04 4.43 -16.78
N GLU A 40 -1.54 5.55 -17.28
CA GLU A 40 -1.16 5.76 -18.68
C GLU A 40 0.33 6.16 -18.77
N GLY A 41 1.16 5.33 -19.40
CA GLY A 41 2.61 5.54 -19.52
C GLY A 41 3.36 4.28 -19.94
N ASP A 42 4.69 4.32 -19.84
CA ASP A 42 5.56 3.16 -20.02
C ASP A 42 5.18 2.01 -19.06
N GLU A 43 5.32 0.76 -19.51
CA GLU A 43 4.86 -0.41 -18.74
C GLU A 43 5.60 -0.57 -17.40
N GLY A 44 6.92 -0.34 -17.38
CA GLY A 44 7.72 -0.45 -16.17
C GLY A 44 7.38 0.66 -15.17
N ALA A 45 7.28 1.88 -15.65
CA ALA A 45 6.88 3.02 -14.82
C ALA A 45 5.44 2.88 -14.29
N ALA A 46 4.52 2.38 -15.12
CA ALA A 46 3.13 2.15 -14.74
C ALA A 46 3.00 1.05 -13.67
N TRP A 47 3.85 0.02 -13.73
CA TRP A 47 3.93 -0.99 -12.67
C TRP A 47 4.36 -0.37 -11.34
N THR A 48 5.40 0.45 -11.34
CA THR A 48 5.87 1.16 -10.14
C THR A 48 4.78 2.08 -9.56
N ALA A 49 4.12 2.88 -10.41
CA ALA A 49 3.00 3.73 -9.99
C ALA A 49 1.85 2.89 -9.37
N LEU A 50 1.55 1.74 -9.96
CA LEU A 50 0.56 0.81 -9.42
C LEU A 50 0.95 0.28 -8.04
N GLN A 51 2.21 -0.09 -7.81
CA GLN A 51 2.68 -0.52 -6.48
C GLN A 51 2.58 0.60 -5.44
N ILE A 52 2.93 1.83 -5.82
CA ILE A 52 2.83 3.01 -4.92
C ILE A 52 1.36 3.26 -4.53
N CYS A 53 0.45 3.31 -5.51
CA CYS A 53 -0.98 3.47 -5.23
C CYS A 53 -1.54 2.32 -4.39
N ARG A 54 -1.08 1.09 -4.63
CA ARG A 54 -1.47 -0.08 -3.85
C ARG A 54 -1.01 0.01 -2.40
N ALA A 55 0.23 0.44 -2.15
CA ALA A 55 0.73 0.69 -0.79
C ALA A 55 -0.11 1.76 -0.07
N ILE A 56 -0.39 2.89 -0.73
CA ILE A 56 -1.27 3.92 -0.16
C ILE A 56 -2.67 3.35 0.12
N GLY A 57 -3.17 2.48 -0.74
CA GLY A 57 -4.43 1.75 -0.53
C GLY A 57 -4.45 0.88 0.72
N TYR A 58 -3.32 0.26 1.08
CA TYR A 58 -3.18 -0.55 2.30
C TYR A 58 -2.95 0.23 3.58
N GLY A 59 -2.75 1.55 3.51
CA GLY A 59 -2.61 2.40 4.69
C GLY A 59 -1.30 3.14 4.81
N PHE A 60 -0.30 2.84 3.98
CA PHE A 60 0.99 3.51 4.01
C PHE A 60 0.87 5.02 3.73
N LEU A 61 1.76 5.80 4.33
CA LEU A 61 1.86 7.22 4.05
C LEU A 61 2.46 7.44 2.66
N PRO A 62 2.07 8.49 1.92
CA PRO A 62 2.64 8.78 0.60
C PRO A 62 4.17 8.82 0.58
N LYS A 63 4.79 9.43 1.61
CA LYS A 63 6.25 9.48 1.74
C LYS A 63 6.91 8.09 1.86
N GLN A 64 6.24 7.13 2.48
CA GLN A 64 6.75 5.75 2.59
C GLN A 64 6.53 5.01 1.27
N ALA A 65 5.35 5.14 0.68
CA ALA A 65 5.00 4.46 -0.56
C ALA A 65 5.91 4.89 -1.73
N LEU A 66 6.32 6.17 -1.79
CA LEU A 66 7.25 6.67 -2.80
C LEU A 66 8.63 5.99 -2.76
N LYS A 67 9.01 5.30 -1.68
CA LYS A 67 10.26 4.52 -1.65
C LYS A 67 10.30 3.40 -2.69
N LEU A 68 9.13 2.93 -3.14
CA LEU A 68 8.99 1.89 -4.16
C LEU A 68 9.46 2.33 -5.55
N THR A 69 9.84 3.60 -5.74
CA THR A 69 10.50 4.03 -6.98
C THR A 69 11.95 3.55 -7.07
N GLY A 70 12.56 3.16 -5.95
CA GLY A 70 13.91 2.60 -5.90
C GLY A 70 13.87 1.07 -5.82
N ASP A 71 14.93 0.43 -6.29
CA ASP A 71 15.04 -1.03 -6.37
C ASP A 71 15.25 -1.71 -5.00
N ASP A 72 15.60 -0.94 -3.97
CA ASP A 72 15.85 -1.44 -2.61
C ASP A 72 14.55 -1.75 -1.83
N TYR A 73 13.39 -1.37 -2.37
CA TYR A 73 12.12 -1.49 -1.69
C TYR A 73 11.07 -2.20 -2.54
N PHE A 74 10.33 -3.11 -1.92
CA PHE A 74 9.19 -3.78 -2.53
C PHE A 74 7.99 -3.78 -1.58
N LEU A 75 6.79 -3.98 -2.14
CA LEU A 75 5.55 -4.11 -1.39
C LEU A 75 5.22 -5.59 -1.23
N GLU A 76 5.18 -6.08 0.01
CA GLU A 76 4.68 -7.41 0.35
C GLU A 76 3.27 -7.32 0.93
N VAL A 77 2.36 -8.18 0.45
CA VAL A 77 0.96 -8.21 0.92
C VAL A 77 0.61 -9.58 1.47
N VAL A 78 0.42 -9.65 2.79
CA VAL A 78 0.03 -10.88 3.48
C VAL A 78 -1.49 -10.95 3.66
N ASP A 79 -2.18 -11.85 2.94
CA ASP A 79 -3.62 -12.05 3.13
C ASP A 79 -3.90 -12.97 4.34
N LEU A 80 -4.34 -12.34 5.44
CA LEU A 80 -4.72 -13.06 6.66
C LEU A 80 -5.92 -14.00 6.46
N ARG A 81 -6.78 -13.76 5.47
CA ARG A 81 -7.94 -14.64 5.21
C ARG A 81 -7.49 -15.99 4.70
N GLU A 82 -6.48 -15.99 3.82
CA GLU A 82 -5.85 -17.21 3.32
C GLU A 82 -5.11 -17.92 4.45
N ALA A 83 -4.27 -17.19 5.19
CA ALA A 83 -3.48 -17.74 6.29
C ALA A 83 -4.34 -18.42 7.39
N PHE A 84 -5.55 -17.91 7.63
CA PHE A 84 -6.45 -18.43 8.68
C PHE A 84 -7.71 -19.12 8.15
N LYS A 85 -7.78 -19.42 6.85
CA LYS A 85 -8.92 -20.10 6.19
C LYS A 85 -10.28 -19.49 6.56
N GLY A 86 -10.38 -18.17 6.56
CA GLY A 86 -11.61 -17.44 6.87
C GLY A 86 -12.06 -17.46 8.35
N ASN A 87 -11.28 -18.02 9.28
CA ASN A 87 -11.63 -18.03 10.69
C ASN A 87 -11.48 -16.63 11.31
N SER A 88 -12.60 -15.90 11.39
CA SER A 88 -12.65 -14.51 11.87
C SER A 88 -12.14 -14.32 13.30
N LYS A 89 -12.39 -15.28 14.20
CA LYS A 89 -11.89 -15.24 15.60
C LYS A 89 -10.38 -15.36 15.66
N LYS A 90 -9.80 -16.31 14.90
CA LYS A 90 -8.34 -16.44 14.79
C LYS A 90 -7.74 -15.18 14.17
N MET A 91 -8.28 -14.72 13.05
CA MET A 91 -7.80 -13.50 12.38
C MET A 91 -7.80 -12.28 13.30
N LYS A 92 -8.88 -12.04 14.07
CA LYS A 92 -8.94 -10.94 15.04
C LYS A 92 -7.84 -11.05 16.11
N ARG A 93 -7.62 -12.26 16.64
CA ARG A 93 -6.59 -12.53 17.65
C ARG A 93 -5.17 -12.32 17.13
N TYR A 94 -4.86 -12.84 15.94
CA TYR A 94 -3.52 -12.69 15.35
C TYR A 94 -3.25 -11.26 14.90
N LYS A 95 -4.24 -10.57 14.34
CA LYS A 95 -4.13 -9.13 14.05
C LYS A 95 -3.78 -8.34 15.31
N ALA A 96 -4.47 -8.60 16.42
CA ALA A 96 -4.16 -7.94 17.70
C ALA A 96 -2.74 -8.25 18.20
N ARG A 97 -2.21 -9.46 17.97
CA ARG A 97 -0.85 -9.86 18.36
C ARG A 97 0.24 -9.21 17.52
N VAL A 98 0.01 -9.07 16.21
CA VAL A 98 0.95 -8.39 15.30
C VAL A 98 1.06 -6.91 15.66
N ILE A 99 -0.06 -6.26 16.00
CA ILE A 99 -0.02 -4.87 16.48
C ILE A 99 0.61 -4.80 17.89
N GLY A 100 0.24 -5.73 18.77
CA GLY A 100 0.69 -5.77 20.15
C GLY A 100 0.07 -4.65 21.00
N GLU A 101 0.44 -4.62 22.27
CA GLU A 101 -0.03 -3.60 23.20
C GLU A 101 0.49 -2.22 22.77
N LYS A 102 -0.42 -1.26 22.54
CA LYS A 102 -0.10 0.11 22.09
C LYS A 102 0.78 0.18 20.83
N GLY A 103 0.81 -0.87 20.00
CA GLY A 103 1.64 -0.90 18.80
C GLY A 103 3.08 -1.40 19.01
N LYS A 104 3.49 -1.75 20.25
CA LYS A 104 4.87 -2.14 20.57
C LYS A 104 5.41 -3.30 19.74
N ALA A 105 4.57 -4.32 19.47
CA ALA A 105 5.01 -5.46 18.68
C ALA A 105 5.25 -5.04 17.21
N LYS A 106 4.35 -4.23 16.65
CA LYS A 106 4.51 -3.65 15.32
C LYS A 106 5.77 -2.78 15.24
N GLU A 107 6.01 -1.93 16.23
CA GLU A 107 7.21 -1.09 16.31
C GLU A 107 8.49 -1.93 16.32
N ASN A 108 8.57 -2.92 17.21
CA ASN A 108 9.72 -3.84 17.28
C ASN A 108 9.95 -4.58 15.95
N ILE A 109 8.88 -5.02 15.26
CA ILE A 109 9.01 -5.68 13.95
C ILE A 109 9.66 -4.71 12.95
N GLN A 110 9.21 -3.46 12.91
CA GLN A 110 9.76 -2.46 11.98
C GLN A 110 11.21 -2.12 12.31
N GLU A 111 11.56 -1.96 13.59
CA GLU A 111 12.93 -1.67 14.03
C GLU A 111 13.90 -2.80 13.68
N LEU A 112 13.52 -4.05 13.95
CA LEU A 112 14.40 -5.20 13.75
C LEU A 112 14.54 -5.59 12.27
N SER A 113 13.48 -5.42 11.47
CA SER A 113 13.48 -5.82 10.06
C SER A 113 13.85 -4.69 9.10
N GLY A 114 13.77 -3.43 9.52
CA GLY A 114 13.85 -2.26 8.64
C GLY A 114 12.65 -2.09 7.71
N ALA A 115 11.62 -2.94 7.81
CA ALA A 115 10.40 -2.85 7.01
C ALA A 115 9.38 -1.89 7.66
N TRP A 116 8.45 -1.36 6.86
CA TRP A 116 7.25 -0.69 7.37
C TRP A 116 6.05 -1.63 7.29
N VAL A 117 5.23 -1.62 8.34
CA VAL A 117 4.01 -2.42 8.44
C VAL A 117 2.82 -1.48 8.48
N SER A 118 1.76 -1.75 7.73
CA SER A 118 0.51 -0.98 7.73
C SER A 118 -0.59 -1.73 8.45
#